data_AF-A0A087QTC0-F1
#
_entry.id   AF-A0A087QTC0-F1
#
_cell.length_a   1.000
_cell.length_b   1.000
_cell.length_c   1.000
_cell.angle_alpha   90.00
_cell.angle_beta   90.00
_cell.angle_gamma   90.00
#
_symmetry.space_group_name_H-M   'P 1'
#
loop_
_entity.id
_entity.type
_entity.pdbx_description
1 polymer ?
#
loop_
_entity_poly.entity_id
_entity_poly.type
_entity_poly.pdbx_seq_one_letter_code
_entity_poly.pdbx_strand_id
1 'polypeptide(L)'
;QDDEDGEGEDDAEVQQECLKKFSTPDYIMEPSIFNTLKRYFQAGGSPENVIQLLSENYTAVAQTVNLLAEWLIQTGVEPVQVQETVENHLKSLLIKHFDPRKADSIFTEEGETPAWLEQMIAHTTWRDLFYKLAEAHPDCLMLNFTVKLISDAGYQGEITSVSTACQQLEVFSRVLRTSLATILDGGEENLEKNLPEFAKMVCHGEHTYLFAQSMMSILAQEEQGGSAVRRIAQEVQRYAHEKGHDASQITLALGTAASYPRACQALGAMLSKGALNPADITVLFKMFTSMDPPPVELIRVPAFLDLFMQSLFKPGAKINQDHKHKYIHILAYAASVVEMWKKNKRVSINKDELKSTSKAIETVHNLCCNENKGASELVAELSTLYQCIRFPVVAMGVLKWVDWTVSEPRYFQLQTDHTPVHLALLDEISTCHQLLHPQVLQLLVKLFETEHSQLDVMEQLELKKTLLDRMVHLLSRGYVLPVVSYIRRCLEKLDTDISLIRYFVTEVLDVIAPPYTSDFVQLFLPILENESIAGTIKTEGEHDPVTEFIAHCKSNFIMMN
;
A
#
# COMPACT_ATOMS: atom_id res chain seq x y z
N GLN A 1 -1.13 66.52 -32.41
CA GLN A 1 -1.79 65.65 -33.40
C GLN A 1 -1.38 64.26 -33.02
N ASP A 2 -2.38 63.40 -32.88
CA ASP A 2 -2.42 62.10 -32.19
C ASP A 2 -2.72 62.35 -30.69
N ASP A 3 -3.95 62.62 -30.25
CA ASP A 3 -5.22 61.88 -30.37
C ASP A 3 -5.10 60.42 -29.87
N GLU A 4 -5.04 60.26 -28.56
CA GLU A 4 -5.59 59.09 -27.85
C GLU A 4 -6.71 59.60 -26.93
N ASP A 5 -7.89 59.76 -27.54
CA ASP A 5 -9.17 59.75 -26.84
C ASP A 5 -9.36 58.38 -26.17
N GLY A 6 -8.91 58.27 -24.92
CA GLY A 6 -9.45 57.31 -23.97
C GLY A 6 -10.58 58.00 -23.22
N GLU A 7 -11.82 57.56 -23.45
CA GLU A 7 -13.00 57.95 -22.67
C GLU A 7 -12.71 57.81 -21.17
N GLY A 8 -12.30 58.90 -20.51
CA GLY A 8 -12.22 58.96 -19.06
C GLY A 8 -13.65 58.92 -18.52
N GLU A 9 -13.96 57.94 -17.66
CA GLU A 9 -15.22 57.89 -16.93
C GLU A 9 -15.56 59.28 -16.37
N ASP A 10 -16.80 59.75 -16.57
CA ASP A 10 -17.25 61.04 -16.06
C ASP A 10 -17.00 61.09 -14.54
N ASP A 11 -16.25 62.10 -14.07
CA ASP A 11 -15.89 62.24 -12.64
C ASP A 11 -17.13 62.16 -11.73
N ALA A 12 -18.29 62.61 -12.24
CA ALA A 12 -19.58 62.49 -11.55
C ALA A 12 -20.07 61.03 -11.42
N GLU A 13 -19.85 60.21 -12.44
CA GLU A 13 -20.20 58.78 -12.44
C GLU A 13 -19.28 57.97 -11.51
N VAL A 14 -17.98 58.28 -11.53
CA VAL A 14 -16.98 57.70 -10.61
C VAL A 14 -17.31 58.01 -9.15
N GLN A 15 -17.69 59.26 -8.86
CA GLN A 15 -18.15 59.64 -7.53
C GLN A 15 -19.39 58.86 -7.11
N GLN A 16 -20.38 58.71 -7.99
CA GLN A 16 -21.63 58.03 -7.68
C GLN A 16 -21.43 56.53 -7.46
N GLU A 17 -20.52 55.90 -8.21
CA GLU A 17 -20.13 54.50 -8.03
C GLU A 17 -19.45 54.28 -6.66
N CYS A 18 -18.52 55.16 -6.28
CA CYS A 18 -17.84 55.08 -4.99
C CYS A 18 -18.79 55.31 -3.82
N LEU A 19 -19.70 56.30 -3.93
CA LEU A 19 -20.72 56.56 -2.91
C LEU A 19 -21.65 55.36 -2.70
N LYS A 20 -22.06 54.67 -3.78
CA LYS A 20 -22.85 53.43 -3.66
C LYS A 20 -22.10 52.35 -2.88
N LYS A 21 -20.79 52.22 -3.07
CA LYS A 21 -19.95 51.27 -2.32
C LYS A 21 -19.83 51.66 -0.85
N PHE A 22 -19.58 52.93 -0.54
CA PHE A 22 -19.52 53.42 0.85
C PHE A 22 -20.83 53.25 1.62
N SER A 23 -21.98 53.24 0.92
CA SER A 23 -23.29 52.96 1.52
C SER A 23 -23.55 51.48 1.79
N THR A 24 -22.64 50.57 1.42
CA THR A 24 -22.83 49.14 1.74
C THR A 24 -22.44 48.84 3.19
N PRO A 25 -23.09 47.87 3.85
CA PRO A 25 -22.83 47.56 5.25
C PRO A 25 -21.38 47.13 5.47
N ASP A 26 -20.75 47.67 6.51
CA ASP A 26 -19.36 47.35 6.90
C ASP A 26 -18.30 47.54 5.80
N TYR A 27 -18.56 48.35 4.76
CA TYR A 27 -17.60 48.58 3.67
C TYR A 27 -16.25 49.15 4.14
N ILE A 28 -16.21 49.78 5.32
CA ILE A 28 -14.97 50.22 5.97
C ILE A 28 -13.97 49.09 6.24
N MET A 29 -14.46 47.85 6.34
CA MET A 29 -13.66 46.64 6.58
C MET A 29 -13.24 45.94 5.29
N GLU A 30 -13.68 46.41 4.12
CA GLU A 30 -13.36 45.79 2.84
C GLU A 30 -11.90 46.08 2.42
N PRO A 31 -11.15 45.12 1.88
CA PRO A 31 -9.74 45.31 1.50
C PRO A 31 -9.53 46.43 0.47
N SER A 32 -10.55 46.70 -0.36
CA SER A 32 -10.51 47.69 -1.43
C SER A 32 -10.78 49.13 -0.97
N ILE A 33 -11.10 49.35 0.30
CA ILE A 33 -11.54 50.66 0.82
C ILE A 33 -10.56 51.78 0.48
N PHE A 34 -9.25 51.56 0.64
CA PHE A 34 -8.23 52.59 0.35
C PHE A 34 -8.15 52.94 -1.13
N ASN A 35 -8.32 51.96 -2.02
CA ASN A 35 -8.33 52.20 -3.46
C ASN A 35 -9.59 52.99 -3.87
N THR A 36 -10.74 52.64 -3.33
CA THR A 36 -12.01 53.34 -3.57
C THR A 36 -11.98 54.76 -3.02
N LEU A 37 -11.42 54.98 -1.82
CA LEU A 37 -11.19 56.30 -1.24
C LEU A 37 -10.30 57.16 -2.13
N LYS A 38 -9.18 56.60 -2.60
CA LYS A 38 -8.25 57.30 -3.49
C LYS A 38 -8.92 57.71 -4.79
N ARG A 39 -9.69 56.81 -5.42
CA ARG A 39 -10.44 57.07 -6.66
C ARG A 39 -11.53 58.13 -6.45
N TYR A 40 -12.24 58.08 -5.33
CA TYR A 40 -13.25 59.08 -4.97
C TYR A 40 -12.66 60.50 -4.75
N PHE A 41 -11.54 60.59 -4.05
CA PHE A 41 -10.89 61.90 -3.83
C PHE A 41 -10.23 62.44 -5.10
N GLN A 42 -9.70 61.58 -5.97
CA GLN A 42 -9.16 61.98 -7.27
C GLN A 42 -10.24 62.56 -8.19
N ALA A 43 -11.47 62.05 -8.12
CA ALA A 43 -12.62 62.58 -8.84
C ALA A 43 -13.24 63.84 -8.19
N GLY A 44 -12.67 64.40 -7.12
CA GLY A 44 -13.16 65.63 -6.47
C GLY A 44 -14.25 65.43 -5.40
N GLY A 45 -14.41 64.21 -4.89
CA GLY A 45 -15.41 63.88 -3.87
C GLY A 45 -15.16 64.51 -2.49
N SER A 46 -16.24 64.79 -1.73
CA SER A 46 -16.17 65.42 -0.40
C SER A 46 -15.87 64.40 0.71
N PRO A 47 -14.86 64.63 1.58
CA PRO A 47 -14.56 63.78 2.72
C PRO A 47 -15.71 63.61 3.72
N GLU A 48 -16.52 64.65 3.92
CA GLU A 48 -17.62 64.64 4.89
C GLU A 48 -18.67 63.58 4.54
N ASN A 49 -19.02 63.47 3.25
CA ASN A 49 -20.00 62.50 2.77
C ASN A 49 -19.53 61.06 2.97
N VAL A 50 -18.24 60.81 2.79
CA VAL A 50 -17.66 59.47 2.96
C VAL A 50 -17.60 59.07 4.43
N ILE A 51 -17.17 59.98 5.30
CA ILE A 51 -17.15 59.74 6.74
C ILE A 51 -18.56 59.43 7.24
N GLN A 52 -19.54 60.23 6.82
CA GLN A 52 -20.94 60.00 7.18
C GLN A 52 -21.41 58.63 6.71
N LEU A 53 -21.27 58.30 5.43
CA LEU A 53 -21.73 57.04 4.87
C LEU A 53 -21.04 55.82 5.48
N LEU A 54 -19.72 55.85 5.66
CA LEU A 54 -19.00 54.72 6.27
C LEU A 54 -19.35 54.54 7.75
N SER A 55 -19.58 55.64 8.48
CA SER A 55 -19.95 55.57 9.90
C SER A 55 -21.39 55.12 10.11
N GLU A 56 -22.33 55.60 9.30
CA GLU A 56 -23.75 55.24 9.40
C GLU A 56 -24.02 53.79 8.99
N ASN A 57 -23.22 53.24 8.07
CA ASN A 57 -23.38 51.88 7.56
C ASN A 57 -22.45 50.86 8.22
N TYR A 58 -21.68 51.25 9.25
CA TYR A 58 -20.88 50.32 10.05
C TYR A 58 -21.77 49.60 11.08
N THR A 59 -21.98 48.30 10.89
CA THR A 59 -22.81 47.43 11.73
C THR A 59 -21.97 46.49 12.59
N ALA A 60 -20.65 46.46 12.43
CA ALA A 60 -19.70 45.73 13.26
C ALA A 60 -19.95 44.21 13.29
N VAL A 61 -20.28 43.62 12.13
CA VAL A 61 -20.58 42.19 12.02
C VAL A 61 -19.38 41.34 12.47
N ALA A 62 -18.16 41.71 12.07
CA ALA A 62 -16.95 40.99 12.45
C ALA A 62 -16.73 40.98 13.98
N GLN A 63 -16.97 42.10 14.66
CA GLN A 63 -16.85 42.20 16.11
C GLN A 63 -17.95 41.40 16.82
N THR A 64 -19.16 41.36 16.25
CA THR A 64 -20.25 40.53 16.76
C THR A 64 -19.92 39.05 16.69
N VAL A 65 -19.25 38.60 15.61
CA VAL A 65 -18.75 37.22 15.50
C VAL A 65 -17.70 36.90 16.57
N ASN A 66 -16.76 37.82 16.84
CA ASN A 66 -15.78 37.62 17.91
C ASN A 66 -16.45 37.50 19.29
N LEU A 67 -17.47 38.31 19.56
CA LEU A 67 -18.24 38.23 20.80
C LEU A 67 -18.99 36.89 20.93
N LEU A 68 -19.58 36.40 19.84
CA LEU A 68 -20.22 35.08 19.81
C LEU A 68 -19.20 33.95 20.05
N ALA A 69 -17.99 34.05 19.48
CA ALA A 69 -16.92 33.10 19.73
C ALA A 69 -16.51 33.09 21.22
N GLU A 70 -16.36 34.26 21.84
CA GLU A 70 -16.09 34.36 23.28
C GLU A 70 -17.22 33.78 24.14
N TRP A 71 -18.48 34.00 23.76
CA TRP A 71 -19.62 33.41 24.47
C TRP A 71 -19.63 31.89 24.37
N LEU A 72 -19.33 31.32 23.21
CA LEU A 72 -19.20 29.86 23.05
C LEU A 72 -18.14 29.29 24.00
N ILE A 73 -16.99 29.96 24.10
CA ILE A 73 -15.92 29.58 25.03
C ILE A 73 -16.42 29.66 26.49
N GLN A 74 -17.11 30.73 26.87
CA GLN A 74 -17.65 30.90 28.22
C GLN A 74 -18.72 29.86 28.57
N THR A 75 -19.47 29.37 27.58
CA THR A 75 -20.47 28.30 27.78
C THR A 75 -19.87 26.90 27.91
N GLY A 76 -18.55 26.75 27.80
CA GLY A 76 -17.83 25.50 28.03
C GLY A 76 -17.39 24.78 26.75
N VAL A 77 -17.51 25.40 25.58
CA VAL A 77 -16.90 24.87 24.35
C VAL A 77 -15.39 25.12 24.40
N GLU A 78 -14.59 24.12 24.08
CA GLU A 78 -13.14 24.29 24.06
C GLU A 78 -12.73 25.34 23.01
N PRO A 79 -11.81 26.27 23.33
CA PRO A 79 -11.36 27.30 22.39
C PRO A 79 -10.89 26.74 21.05
N VAL A 80 -10.27 25.55 21.05
CA VAL A 80 -9.79 24.87 19.84
C VAL A 80 -10.96 24.54 18.90
N GLN A 81 -12.09 24.07 19.42
CA GLN A 81 -13.26 23.71 18.60
C GLN A 81 -13.92 24.95 17.99
N VAL A 82 -13.95 26.06 18.73
CA VAL A 82 -14.47 27.34 18.21
C VAL A 82 -13.57 27.85 17.09
N GLN A 83 -12.25 27.79 17.26
CA GLN A 83 -11.28 28.15 16.22
C GLN A 83 -11.42 27.26 14.98
N GLU A 84 -11.48 25.93 15.16
CA GLU A 84 -11.70 24.97 14.07
C GLU A 84 -13.01 25.24 13.31
N THR A 85 -14.07 25.66 14.00
CA THR A 85 -15.35 26.00 13.35
C THR A 85 -15.20 27.17 12.39
N VAL A 86 -14.48 28.22 12.81
CA VAL A 86 -14.20 29.40 11.97
C VAL A 86 -13.25 29.03 10.82
N GLU A 87 -12.16 28.31 11.10
CA GLU A 87 -11.21 27.85 10.09
C GLU A 87 -11.88 26.97 9.03
N ASN A 88 -12.74 26.02 9.43
CA ASN A 88 -13.47 25.15 8.51
C ASN A 88 -14.47 25.93 7.65
N HIS A 89 -15.14 26.94 8.22
CA HIS A 89 -16.04 27.79 7.43
C HIS A 89 -15.28 28.63 6.40
N LEU A 90 -14.17 29.26 6.82
CA LEU A 90 -13.27 30.00 5.91
C LEU A 90 -12.73 29.10 4.80
N LYS A 91 -12.31 27.88 5.14
CA LYS A 91 -11.85 26.88 4.18
C LYS A 91 -12.92 26.57 3.14
N SER A 92 -14.18 26.38 3.56
CA SER A 92 -15.30 26.13 2.65
C SER A 92 -15.55 27.32 1.72
N LEU A 93 -15.50 28.54 2.24
CA LEU A 93 -15.65 29.76 1.44
C LEU A 93 -14.52 29.90 0.42
N LEU A 94 -13.27 29.68 0.84
CA LEU A 94 -12.10 29.72 -0.05
C LEU A 94 -12.24 28.70 -1.16
N ILE A 95 -12.57 27.45 -0.88
CA ILE A 95 -12.78 26.42 -1.92
C ILE A 95 -13.90 26.81 -2.89
N LYS A 96 -14.99 27.38 -2.39
CA LYS A 96 -16.16 27.72 -3.22
C LYS A 96 -15.91 28.92 -4.14
N HIS A 97 -15.11 29.88 -3.70
CA HIS A 97 -14.92 31.17 -4.39
C HIS A 97 -13.50 31.35 -4.95
N PHE A 98 -12.65 30.31 -4.90
CA PHE A 98 -11.30 30.38 -5.43
C PHE A 98 -11.31 30.65 -6.94
N ASP A 99 -10.52 31.63 -7.36
CA ASP A 99 -10.31 31.96 -8.78
C ASP A 99 -8.82 31.82 -9.09
N PRO A 100 -8.42 30.79 -9.87
CA PRO A 100 -7.02 30.51 -10.15
C PRO A 100 -6.34 31.65 -10.92
N ARG A 101 -7.07 32.40 -11.76
CA ARG A 101 -6.49 33.50 -12.54
C ARG A 101 -6.08 34.67 -11.67
N LYS A 102 -6.91 34.98 -10.66
CA LYS A 102 -6.59 36.03 -9.67
C LYS A 102 -5.48 35.60 -8.71
N ALA A 103 -5.43 34.32 -8.35
CA ALA A 103 -4.34 33.79 -7.55
C ALA A 103 -3.00 33.90 -8.29
N ASP A 104 -2.99 33.56 -9.58
CA ASP A 104 -1.79 33.67 -10.41
C ASP A 104 -1.38 35.13 -10.66
N SER A 105 -2.32 36.06 -10.81
CA SER A 105 -2.00 37.47 -11.02
C SER A 105 -1.23 38.07 -9.84
N ILE A 106 -1.56 37.70 -8.60
CA ILE A 106 -0.83 38.12 -7.39
C ILE A 106 0.64 37.72 -7.49
N PHE A 107 0.92 36.51 -7.96
CA PHE A 107 2.29 36.00 -8.11
C PHE A 107 3.03 36.64 -9.29
N THR A 108 2.35 36.92 -10.39
CA THR A 108 2.99 37.46 -11.60
C THR A 108 3.22 38.97 -11.53
N GLU A 109 2.36 39.73 -10.84
CA GLU A 109 2.45 41.19 -10.76
C GLU A 109 3.39 41.66 -9.65
N GLU A 110 3.40 41.00 -8.49
CA GLU A 110 4.25 41.40 -7.35
C GLU A 110 5.69 40.86 -7.46
N GLY A 111 5.92 39.78 -8.24
CA GLY A 111 7.25 39.23 -8.52
C GLY A 111 7.97 38.57 -7.34
N GLU A 112 7.46 38.72 -6.11
CA GLU A 112 7.97 38.12 -4.88
C GLU A 112 6.92 37.20 -4.23
N THR A 113 7.40 36.24 -3.44
CA THR A 113 6.54 35.37 -2.63
C THR A 113 5.81 36.16 -1.56
N PRO A 114 4.47 36.09 -1.48
CA PRO A 114 3.74 36.81 -0.45
C PRO A 114 4.08 36.28 0.95
N ALA A 115 4.45 37.17 1.87
CA ALA A 115 4.85 36.78 3.24
C ALA A 115 3.76 36.04 4.04
N TRP A 116 2.49 36.30 3.72
CA TRP A 116 1.36 35.59 4.33
C TRP A 116 1.34 34.09 3.98
N LEU A 117 1.91 33.71 2.84
CA LEU A 117 1.91 32.33 2.37
C LEU A 117 2.76 31.44 3.28
N GLU A 118 3.94 31.90 3.68
CA GLU A 118 4.81 31.17 4.61
C GLU A 118 4.14 30.98 5.97
N GLN A 119 3.41 31.99 6.45
CA GLN A 119 2.66 31.91 7.70
C GLN A 119 1.52 30.88 7.61
N MET A 120 0.80 30.84 6.49
CA MET A 120 -0.23 29.84 6.27
C MET A 120 0.34 28.42 6.21
N ILE A 121 1.49 28.22 5.55
CA ILE A 121 2.15 26.91 5.43
C ILE A 121 2.55 26.34 6.80
N ALA A 122 2.82 27.17 7.81
CA ALA A 122 3.15 26.71 9.15
C ALA A 122 2.03 25.87 9.80
N HIS A 123 0.78 26.07 9.40
CA HIS A 123 -0.38 25.38 9.99
C HIS A 123 -0.92 24.25 9.09
N THR A 124 -1.17 23.08 9.69
CA THR A 124 -1.71 21.88 9.03
C THR A 124 -3.03 22.13 8.31
N THR A 125 -3.95 22.88 8.92
CA THR A 125 -5.30 23.17 8.37
C THR A 125 -5.24 23.82 6.99
N TRP A 126 -4.30 24.78 6.82
CA TRP A 126 -4.11 25.53 5.58
C TRP A 126 -3.32 24.74 4.54
N ARG A 127 -2.35 23.89 4.96
CA ARG A 127 -1.70 22.95 4.04
C ARG A 127 -2.72 22.02 3.37
N ASP A 128 -3.67 21.45 4.13
CA ASP A 128 -4.75 20.63 3.57
C ASP A 128 -5.67 21.42 2.63
N LEU A 129 -5.91 22.71 2.89
CA LEU A 129 -6.64 23.57 1.94
C LEU A 129 -5.88 23.70 0.62
N PHE A 130 -4.58 23.97 0.66
CA PHE A 130 -3.78 24.11 -0.56
C PHE A 130 -3.73 22.81 -1.38
N TYR A 131 -3.65 21.64 -0.74
CA TYR A 131 -3.73 20.36 -1.46
C TYR A 131 -5.08 20.19 -2.17
N LYS A 132 -6.20 20.48 -1.50
CA LYS A 132 -7.55 20.40 -2.10
C LYS A 132 -7.73 21.37 -3.27
N LEU A 133 -7.22 22.59 -3.12
CA LEU A 133 -7.26 23.59 -4.18
C LEU A 133 -6.39 23.18 -5.37
N ALA A 134 -5.19 22.66 -5.13
CA ALA A 134 -4.28 22.23 -6.18
C ALA A 134 -4.79 21.00 -6.95
N GLU A 135 -5.55 20.13 -6.29
CA GLU A 135 -6.26 19.03 -6.96
C GLU A 135 -7.42 19.53 -7.84
N ALA A 136 -8.17 20.55 -7.38
CA ALA A 136 -9.26 21.15 -8.14
C ALA A 136 -8.77 22.03 -9.31
N HIS A 137 -7.60 22.68 -9.16
CA HIS A 137 -7.05 23.65 -10.10
C HIS A 137 -5.56 23.35 -10.40
N PRO A 138 -5.27 22.26 -11.14
CA PRO A 138 -3.91 21.82 -11.41
C PRO A 138 -3.05 22.81 -12.20
N ASP A 139 -3.68 23.62 -13.06
CA ASP A 139 -2.98 24.57 -13.93
C ASP A 139 -2.58 25.89 -13.23
N CYS A 140 -2.97 26.08 -11.96
CA CYS A 140 -2.69 27.30 -11.20
C CYS A 140 -1.22 27.34 -10.77
N LEU A 141 -0.48 28.37 -11.20
CA LEU A 141 0.94 28.55 -10.90
C LEU A 141 1.18 28.79 -9.41
N MET A 142 0.33 29.60 -8.77
CA MET A 142 0.44 29.93 -7.35
C MET A 142 0.30 28.68 -6.47
N LEU A 143 -0.69 27.83 -6.76
CA LEU A 143 -0.91 26.58 -6.02
C LEU A 143 0.25 25.60 -6.23
N ASN A 144 0.72 25.48 -7.46
CA ASN A 144 1.88 24.69 -7.81
C ASN A 144 3.14 25.14 -7.04
N PHE A 145 3.38 26.44 -6.99
CA PHE A 145 4.50 27.00 -6.24
C PHE A 145 4.33 26.82 -4.72
N THR A 146 3.10 26.94 -4.21
CA THR A 146 2.79 26.72 -2.78
C THR A 146 3.07 25.29 -2.36
N VAL A 147 2.70 24.30 -3.17
CA VAL A 147 2.99 22.88 -2.90
C VAL A 147 4.50 22.63 -2.85
N LYS A 148 5.26 23.29 -3.72
CA LYS A 148 6.72 23.26 -3.68
C LYS A 148 7.26 23.85 -2.37
N LEU A 149 6.78 25.01 -1.93
CA LEU A 149 7.17 25.60 -0.63
C LEU A 149 6.83 24.68 0.55
N ILE A 150 5.66 24.04 0.53
CA ILE A 150 5.28 23.08 1.57
C ILE A 150 6.27 21.89 1.61
N SER A 151 6.71 21.43 0.43
CA SER A 151 7.75 20.41 0.30
C SER A 151 9.12 20.90 0.80
N ASP A 152 9.52 22.13 0.48
CA ASP A 152 10.76 22.79 0.96
C ASP A 152 10.77 22.96 2.49
N ALA A 153 9.61 23.23 3.09
CA ALA A 153 9.44 23.33 4.54
C ALA A 153 9.48 21.96 5.27
N GLY A 154 9.56 20.84 4.55
CA GLY A 154 9.72 19.50 5.11
C GLY A 154 8.42 18.72 5.31
N TYR A 155 7.26 19.26 4.95
CA TYR A 155 5.95 18.61 5.14
C TYR A 155 5.57 17.65 3.99
N GLN A 156 6.55 17.12 3.26
CA GLN A 156 6.32 16.26 2.09
C GLN A 156 5.56 14.95 2.39
N GLY A 157 5.59 14.47 3.65
CA GLY A 157 4.84 13.27 4.07
C GLY A 157 3.33 13.50 4.16
N GLU A 158 2.87 14.75 4.19
CA GLU A 158 1.45 15.10 4.25
C GLU A 158 0.81 15.23 2.86
N ILE A 159 1.63 15.24 1.80
CA ILE A 159 1.16 15.35 0.42
C ILE A 159 0.57 14.00 -0.02
N THR A 160 -0.69 13.78 0.34
CA THR A 160 -1.44 12.57 0.01
C THR A 160 -2.17 12.68 -1.34
N SER A 161 -2.31 13.88 -1.90
CA SER A 161 -2.92 14.09 -3.22
C SER A 161 -1.94 13.70 -4.33
N VAL A 162 -2.17 12.50 -4.85
CA VAL A 162 -1.38 11.88 -5.91
C VAL A 162 -1.30 12.76 -7.17
N SER A 163 -2.39 13.41 -7.57
CA SER A 163 -2.46 14.25 -8.77
C SER A 163 -1.54 15.49 -8.68
N THR A 164 -1.51 16.15 -7.53
CA THR A 164 -0.71 17.35 -7.29
C THR A 164 0.78 17.03 -7.16
N ALA A 165 1.13 15.95 -6.47
CA ALA A 165 2.53 15.54 -6.28
C ALA A 165 3.20 15.11 -7.60
N CYS A 166 2.45 14.47 -8.50
CA CYS A 166 2.97 13.90 -9.74
C CYS A 166 3.26 14.93 -10.85
N GLN A 167 2.73 16.15 -10.77
CA GLN A 167 2.90 17.17 -11.82
C GLN A 167 4.27 17.85 -11.79
N GLN A 168 4.91 17.90 -10.63
CA GLN A 168 6.23 18.53 -10.46
C GLN A 168 7.27 17.50 -10.08
N LEU A 169 8.31 17.37 -10.91
CA LEU A 169 9.39 16.41 -10.69
C LEU A 169 10.08 16.58 -9.33
N GLU A 170 10.29 17.82 -8.89
CA GLU A 170 10.95 18.10 -7.61
C GLU A 170 10.12 17.61 -6.43
N VAL A 171 8.83 17.96 -6.39
CA VAL A 171 7.89 17.48 -5.36
C VAL A 171 7.78 15.95 -5.40
N PHE A 172 7.55 15.38 -6.58
CA PHE A 172 7.45 13.93 -6.76
C PHE A 172 8.70 13.20 -6.26
N SER A 173 9.90 13.69 -6.60
CA SER A 173 11.16 13.05 -6.20
C SER A 173 11.35 13.03 -4.68
N ARG A 174 10.92 14.08 -3.98
CA ARG A 174 11.01 14.18 -2.53
C ARG A 174 10.00 13.28 -1.84
N VAL A 175 8.75 13.26 -2.31
CA VAL A 175 7.71 12.36 -1.80
C VAL A 175 8.13 10.90 -2.03
N LEU A 176 8.62 10.56 -3.23
CA LEU A 176 9.15 9.24 -3.55
C LEU A 176 10.26 8.83 -2.58
N ARG A 177 11.23 9.72 -2.32
CA ARG A 177 12.33 9.49 -1.36
C ARG A 177 11.81 9.21 0.05
N THR A 178 10.91 10.04 0.57
CA THR A 178 10.39 9.87 1.92
C THR A 178 9.54 8.61 2.06
N SER A 179 8.68 8.32 1.09
CA SER A 179 7.87 7.09 1.13
C SER A 179 8.73 5.83 1.02
N LEU A 180 9.76 5.84 0.17
CA LEU A 180 10.73 4.74 0.10
C LEU A 180 11.48 4.55 1.42
N ALA A 181 11.91 5.64 2.08
CA ALA A 181 12.54 5.57 3.39
C ALA A 181 11.60 4.97 4.44
N THR A 182 10.35 5.44 4.52
CA THR A 182 9.34 4.90 5.46
C THR A 182 9.07 3.41 5.26
N ILE A 183 9.04 2.94 4.01
CA ILE A 183 8.87 1.52 3.70
C ILE A 183 10.12 0.71 4.12
N LEU A 184 11.33 1.22 3.83
CA LEU A 184 12.57 0.54 4.17
C LEU A 184 12.81 0.47 5.69
N ASP A 185 12.53 1.55 6.42
CA ASP A 185 12.77 1.66 7.85
C ASP A 185 11.86 0.73 8.69
N GLY A 186 10.65 0.44 8.20
CA GLY A 186 9.71 -0.45 8.90
C GLY A 186 9.63 -1.88 8.36
N GLY A 187 10.47 -2.26 7.40
CA GLY A 187 10.55 -3.63 6.88
C GLY A 187 9.25 -4.16 6.28
N GLU A 188 9.07 -5.48 6.36
CA GLU A 188 7.93 -6.20 5.76
C GLU A 188 6.55 -5.76 6.29
N GLU A 189 6.43 -5.36 7.57
CA GLU A 189 5.16 -4.90 8.14
C GLU A 189 4.72 -3.56 7.53
N ASN A 190 5.64 -2.59 7.45
CA ASN A 190 5.37 -1.31 6.79
C ASN A 190 5.18 -1.47 5.28
N LEU A 191 5.81 -2.46 4.65
CA LEU A 191 5.59 -2.75 3.24
C LEU A 191 4.10 -3.08 2.99
N GLU A 192 3.49 -3.99 3.76
CA GLU A 192 2.07 -4.34 3.56
C GLU A 192 1.15 -3.12 3.77
N LYS A 193 1.43 -2.30 4.79
CA LYS A 193 0.60 -1.14 5.15
C LYS A 193 0.73 0.03 4.17
N ASN A 194 1.95 0.40 3.78
CA ASN A 194 2.24 1.64 3.06
C ASN A 194 2.37 1.43 1.54
N LEU A 195 2.57 0.19 1.06
CA LEU A 195 2.69 -0.10 -0.36
C LEU A 195 1.48 0.35 -1.19
N PRO A 196 0.20 0.19 -0.78
CA PRO A 196 -0.92 0.59 -1.61
C PRO A 196 -0.94 2.10 -1.93
N GLU A 197 -0.65 2.95 -0.95
CA GLU A 197 -0.57 4.40 -1.14
C GLU A 197 0.63 4.79 -2.00
N PHE A 198 1.79 4.20 -1.71
CA PHE A 198 3.00 4.40 -2.50
C PHE A 198 2.83 3.97 -3.97
N ALA A 199 2.27 2.78 -4.20
CA ALA A 199 2.05 2.25 -5.53
C ALA A 199 0.96 3.03 -6.29
N LYS A 200 -0.08 3.51 -5.60
CA LYS A 200 -1.08 4.42 -6.19
C LYS A 200 -0.43 5.70 -6.71
N MET A 201 0.51 6.27 -5.94
CA MET A 201 1.26 7.46 -6.35
C MET A 201 2.16 7.18 -7.56
N VAL A 202 2.98 6.12 -7.48
CA VAL A 202 3.93 5.78 -8.54
C VAL A 202 3.24 5.39 -9.85
N CYS A 203 2.14 4.64 -9.76
CA CYS A 203 1.36 4.15 -10.91
C CYS A 203 0.32 5.16 -11.41
N HIS A 204 0.33 6.40 -10.94
CA HIS A 204 -0.63 7.42 -11.41
C HIS A 204 -0.45 7.76 -12.89
N GLY A 205 0.80 7.92 -13.33
CA GLY A 205 1.16 8.14 -14.72
C GLY A 205 2.26 7.17 -15.19
N GLU A 206 2.30 6.89 -16.49
CA GLU A 206 3.34 6.02 -17.06
C GLU A 206 4.74 6.63 -16.89
N HIS A 207 4.85 7.95 -16.99
CA HIS A 207 6.11 8.68 -16.80
C HIS A 207 6.58 8.68 -15.34
N THR A 208 5.66 8.77 -14.36
CA THR A 208 6.00 8.67 -12.92
C THR A 208 6.43 7.25 -12.58
N TYR A 209 5.78 6.25 -13.16
CA TYR A 209 6.16 4.85 -13.02
C TYR A 209 7.56 4.59 -13.59
N LEU A 210 7.85 5.07 -14.81
CA LEU A 210 9.17 4.97 -15.43
C LEU A 210 10.25 5.64 -14.58
N PHE A 211 9.99 6.85 -14.07
CA PHE A 211 10.94 7.55 -13.21
C PHE A 211 11.22 6.76 -11.93
N ALA A 212 10.18 6.32 -11.22
CA ALA A 212 10.33 5.58 -9.97
C ALA A 212 11.06 4.24 -10.17
N GLN A 213 10.69 3.48 -11.21
CA GLN A 213 11.36 2.22 -11.54
C GLN A 213 12.83 2.43 -11.97
N SER A 214 13.13 3.53 -12.66
CA SER A 214 14.52 3.88 -12.99
C SER A 214 15.34 4.16 -11.74
N MET A 215 14.80 4.93 -10.79
CA MET A 215 15.46 5.19 -9.50
C MET A 215 15.66 3.90 -8.70
N MET A 216 14.62 3.07 -8.59
CA MET A 216 14.71 1.79 -7.88
C MET A 216 15.68 0.81 -8.57
N SER A 217 15.78 0.81 -9.89
CA SER A 217 16.76 0.00 -10.64
C SER A 217 18.20 0.39 -10.33
N ILE A 218 18.49 1.70 -10.25
CA ILE A 218 19.82 2.20 -9.87
C ILE A 218 20.14 1.81 -8.43
N LEU A 219 19.22 2.06 -7.50
CA LEU A 219 19.39 1.73 -6.08
C LEU A 219 19.53 0.22 -5.84
N ALA A 220 18.87 -0.62 -6.64
CA ALA A 220 18.95 -2.08 -6.54
C ALA A 220 20.29 -2.67 -7.00
N GLN A 221 21.17 -1.88 -7.63
CA GLN A 221 22.52 -2.32 -8.02
C GLN A 221 23.48 -2.39 -6.82
N GLU A 222 23.14 -1.73 -5.72
CA GLU A 222 23.96 -1.76 -4.50
C GLU A 222 23.90 -3.15 -3.83
N GLU A 223 25.07 -3.74 -3.58
CA GLU A 223 25.17 -5.05 -2.93
C GLU A 223 24.63 -5.04 -1.49
N GLN A 224 24.71 -3.90 -0.83
CA GLN A 224 24.24 -3.70 0.54
C GLN A 224 22.83 -3.07 0.53
N GLY A 225 21.81 -3.89 0.75
CA GLY A 225 20.42 -3.41 0.90
C GLY A 225 19.64 -3.23 -0.41
N GLY A 226 20.27 -3.32 -1.59
CA GLY A 226 19.58 -3.19 -2.88
C GLY A 226 18.49 -4.24 -3.12
N SER A 227 18.54 -5.39 -2.45
CA SER A 227 17.50 -6.43 -2.51
C SER A 227 16.14 -5.95 -1.98
N ALA A 228 16.11 -5.12 -0.94
CA ALA A 228 14.88 -4.56 -0.40
C ALA A 228 14.23 -3.60 -1.40
N VAL A 229 15.04 -2.75 -2.05
CA VAL A 229 14.55 -1.85 -3.10
C VAL A 229 14.03 -2.64 -4.31
N ARG A 230 14.74 -3.71 -4.70
CA ARG A 230 14.28 -4.62 -5.76
C ARG A 230 12.93 -5.26 -5.40
N ARG A 231 12.71 -5.62 -4.13
CA ARG A 231 11.42 -6.14 -3.66
C ARG A 231 10.31 -5.10 -3.82
N ILE A 232 10.53 -3.87 -3.37
CA ILE A 232 9.55 -2.78 -3.50
C ILE A 232 9.21 -2.55 -5.00
N ALA A 233 10.22 -2.53 -5.87
CA ALA A 233 10.03 -2.37 -7.31
C ALA A 233 9.13 -3.47 -7.92
N GLN A 234 9.30 -4.72 -7.47
CA GLN A 234 8.49 -5.87 -7.90
C GLN A 234 7.06 -5.80 -7.37
N GLU A 235 6.85 -5.33 -6.14
CA GLU A 235 5.52 -5.13 -5.58
C GLU A 235 4.76 -4.00 -6.30
N VAL A 236 5.45 -2.89 -6.62
CA VAL A 236 4.87 -1.81 -7.45
C VAL A 236 4.54 -2.31 -8.86
N GLN A 237 5.39 -3.16 -9.45
CA GLN A 237 5.10 -3.80 -10.74
C GLN A 237 3.86 -4.71 -10.66
N ARG A 238 3.72 -5.49 -9.58
CA ARG A 238 2.52 -6.32 -9.35
C ARG A 238 1.27 -5.46 -9.25
N TYR A 239 1.31 -4.39 -8.46
CA TYR A 239 0.20 -3.45 -8.34
C TYR A 239 -0.19 -2.82 -9.69
N ALA A 240 0.80 -2.42 -10.50
CA ALA A 240 0.55 -1.89 -11.84
C ALA A 240 -0.19 -2.90 -12.74
N HIS A 241 0.21 -4.17 -12.69
CA HIS A 241 -0.44 -5.26 -13.43
C HIS A 241 -1.89 -5.49 -12.95
N GLU A 242 -2.12 -5.50 -11.64
CA GLU A 242 -3.46 -5.64 -11.04
C GLU A 242 -4.41 -4.50 -11.41
N LYS A 243 -3.86 -3.29 -11.64
CA LYS A 243 -4.61 -2.13 -12.17
C LYS A 243 -4.78 -2.12 -13.68
N GLY A 244 -4.26 -3.12 -14.39
CA GLY A 244 -4.39 -3.27 -15.84
C GLY A 244 -3.38 -2.45 -16.66
N HIS A 245 -2.30 -1.96 -16.05
CA HIS A 245 -1.22 -1.30 -16.78
C HIS A 245 -0.23 -2.33 -17.35
N ASP A 246 0.15 -2.20 -18.63
CA ASP A 246 1.22 -3.01 -19.21
C ASP A 246 2.60 -2.40 -18.87
N ALA A 247 3.06 -2.66 -17.66
CA ALA A 247 4.38 -2.25 -17.19
C ALA A 247 5.53 -3.21 -17.59
N SER A 248 5.22 -4.26 -18.36
CA SER A 248 6.19 -5.32 -18.64
C SER A 248 7.35 -4.85 -19.52
N GLN A 249 7.06 -4.00 -20.52
CA GLN A 249 8.06 -3.45 -21.42
C GLN A 249 9.06 -2.55 -20.69
N ILE A 250 8.57 -1.68 -19.80
CA ILE A 250 9.41 -0.82 -18.95
C ILE A 250 10.33 -1.68 -18.08
N THR A 251 9.80 -2.74 -17.46
CA THR A 251 10.57 -3.64 -16.61
C THR A 251 11.71 -4.32 -17.40
N LEU A 252 11.42 -4.79 -18.62
CA LEU A 252 12.42 -5.43 -19.47
C LEU A 252 13.45 -4.44 -20.02
N ALA A 253 13.05 -3.21 -20.31
CA ALA A 253 13.93 -2.15 -20.79
C ALA A 253 14.91 -1.65 -19.71
N LEU A 254 14.47 -1.62 -18.44
CA LEU A 254 15.29 -1.21 -17.29
C LEU A 254 16.27 -2.30 -16.82
N GLY A 255 16.04 -3.55 -17.22
CA GLY A 255 16.93 -4.67 -16.90
C GLY A 255 18.03 -4.89 -17.94
N THR A 256 18.85 -5.90 -17.71
CA THR A 256 19.87 -6.38 -18.67
C THR A 256 19.28 -7.18 -19.84
N ALA A 257 17.96 -7.41 -19.82
CA ALA A 257 17.22 -8.21 -20.81
C ALA A 257 17.39 -7.65 -22.22
N ALA A 258 17.44 -6.32 -22.37
CA ALA A 258 17.62 -5.66 -23.66
C ALA A 258 18.91 -6.08 -24.39
N SER A 259 19.95 -6.51 -23.67
CA SER A 259 21.19 -7.06 -24.28
C SER A 259 20.99 -8.41 -24.97
N TYR A 260 19.86 -9.09 -24.74
CA TYR A 260 19.48 -10.35 -25.36
C TYR A 260 18.13 -10.23 -26.09
N PRO A 261 18.09 -9.61 -27.30
CA PRO A 261 16.85 -9.19 -27.93
C PRO A 261 15.81 -10.29 -28.12
N ARG A 262 16.26 -11.50 -28.49
CA ARG A 262 15.35 -12.65 -28.70
C ARG A 262 14.71 -13.15 -27.40
N ALA A 263 15.47 -13.18 -26.31
CA ALA A 263 14.94 -13.57 -25.00
C ALA A 263 14.00 -12.47 -24.45
N CYS A 264 14.41 -11.21 -24.59
CA CYS A 264 13.61 -10.05 -24.22
C CYS A 264 12.26 -10.03 -24.94
N GLN A 265 12.26 -10.23 -26.26
CA GLN A 265 11.04 -10.25 -27.06
C GLN A 265 10.09 -11.37 -26.65
N ALA A 266 10.61 -12.59 -26.43
CA ALA A 266 9.82 -13.74 -25.98
C ALA A 266 9.23 -13.49 -24.57
N LEU A 267 10.02 -12.94 -23.65
CA LEU A 267 9.54 -12.59 -22.31
C LEU A 267 8.49 -11.48 -22.35
N GLY A 268 8.73 -10.42 -23.12
CA GLY A 268 7.78 -9.31 -23.28
C GLY A 268 6.45 -9.77 -23.85
N ALA A 269 6.47 -10.60 -24.89
CA ALA A 269 5.25 -11.15 -25.48
C ALA A 269 4.43 -12.00 -24.49
N MET A 270 5.09 -12.82 -23.65
CA MET A 270 4.40 -13.64 -22.64
C MET A 270 3.89 -12.79 -21.46
N LEU A 271 4.68 -11.80 -21.01
CA LEU A 271 4.31 -10.92 -19.90
C LEU A 271 3.17 -9.96 -20.27
N SER A 272 3.23 -9.31 -21.43
CA SER A 272 2.13 -8.44 -21.92
C SER A 272 0.82 -9.21 -22.12
N LYS A 273 0.89 -10.49 -22.54
CA LYS A 273 -0.29 -11.34 -22.69
C LYS A 273 -0.78 -11.97 -21.39
N GLY A 274 0.04 -11.97 -20.33
CA GLY A 274 -0.26 -12.68 -19.09
C GLY A 274 -0.41 -14.20 -19.27
N ALA A 275 0.28 -14.81 -20.24
CA ALA A 275 0.17 -16.23 -20.53
C ALA A 275 1.43 -16.81 -21.19
N LEU A 276 1.78 -18.06 -20.81
CA LEU A 276 2.86 -18.79 -21.45
C LEU A 276 2.41 -19.36 -22.78
N ASN A 277 3.24 -19.23 -23.82
CA ASN A 277 2.98 -19.89 -25.11
C ASN A 277 4.12 -20.86 -25.49
N PRO A 278 3.80 -22.01 -26.13
CA PRO A 278 4.81 -23.05 -26.40
C PRO A 278 5.94 -22.61 -27.34
N ALA A 279 5.68 -21.64 -28.23
CA ALA A 279 6.66 -21.14 -29.19
C ALA A 279 7.77 -20.36 -28.48
N ASP A 280 7.40 -19.36 -27.69
CA ASP A 280 8.32 -18.52 -26.93
C ASP A 280 9.06 -19.32 -25.85
N ILE A 281 8.37 -20.27 -25.18
CA ILE A 281 9.04 -21.21 -24.26
C ILE A 281 10.07 -22.07 -24.99
N THR A 282 9.80 -22.50 -26.23
CA THR A 282 10.77 -23.27 -27.02
C THR A 282 11.97 -22.40 -27.42
N VAL A 283 11.77 -21.11 -27.68
CA VAL A 283 12.86 -20.15 -27.92
C VAL A 283 13.74 -20.02 -26.68
N LEU A 284 13.15 -19.75 -25.51
CA LEU A 284 13.89 -19.64 -24.24
C LEU A 284 14.61 -20.95 -23.90
N PHE A 285 13.95 -22.09 -24.04
CA PHE A 285 14.53 -23.40 -23.80
C PHE A 285 15.80 -23.66 -24.62
N LYS A 286 15.77 -23.33 -25.92
CA LYS A 286 16.95 -23.46 -26.79
C LYS A 286 18.11 -22.55 -26.32
N MET A 287 17.80 -21.34 -25.85
CA MET A 287 18.81 -20.39 -25.38
C MET A 287 19.44 -20.84 -24.06
N PHE A 288 18.64 -21.25 -23.07
CA PHE A 288 19.12 -21.67 -21.74
C PHE A 288 19.78 -23.06 -21.69
N THR A 289 19.52 -23.89 -22.72
CA THR A 289 20.21 -25.19 -22.89
C THR A 289 21.52 -25.05 -23.66
N SER A 290 21.79 -23.89 -24.27
CA SER A 290 23.01 -23.68 -25.06
C SER A 290 24.29 -23.63 -24.20
N MET A 291 25.45 -23.66 -24.87
CA MET A 291 26.76 -23.56 -24.21
C MET A 291 26.99 -22.20 -23.55
N ASP A 292 26.38 -21.14 -24.09
CA ASP A 292 26.45 -19.78 -23.54
C ASP A 292 25.03 -19.24 -23.29
N PRO A 293 24.38 -19.67 -22.19
CA PRO A 293 23.01 -19.27 -21.91
C PRO A 293 22.94 -17.79 -21.50
N PRO A 294 21.80 -17.10 -21.67
CA PRO A 294 21.62 -15.76 -21.12
C PRO A 294 21.77 -15.73 -19.57
N PRO A 295 21.97 -14.55 -18.96
CA PRO A 295 21.97 -14.38 -17.51
C PRO A 295 20.70 -14.94 -16.87
N VAL A 296 20.85 -15.64 -15.74
CA VAL A 296 19.70 -16.30 -15.08
C VAL A 296 18.69 -15.29 -14.54
N GLU A 297 19.12 -14.06 -14.23
CA GLU A 297 18.24 -13.01 -13.75
C GLU A 297 17.09 -12.66 -14.71
N LEU A 298 17.29 -12.89 -16.02
CA LEU A 298 16.28 -12.62 -17.06
C LEU A 298 15.01 -13.45 -16.89
N ILE A 299 15.13 -14.65 -16.34
CA ILE A 299 14.00 -15.56 -16.10
C ILE A 299 13.59 -15.60 -14.64
N ARG A 300 14.21 -14.78 -13.77
CA ARG A 300 13.84 -14.63 -12.35
C ARG A 300 12.90 -13.43 -12.10
N VAL A 301 12.12 -13.05 -13.12
CA VAL A 301 11.07 -12.06 -12.97
C VAL A 301 9.87 -12.72 -12.28
N PRO A 302 9.42 -12.25 -11.09
CA PRO A 302 8.35 -12.91 -10.33
C PRO A 302 7.07 -13.10 -11.12
N ALA A 303 6.66 -12.10 -11.90
CA ALA A 303 5.49 -12.20 -12.78
C ALA A 303 5.62 -13.33 -13.80
N PHE A 304 6.82 -13.56 -14.36
CA PHE A 304 7.06 -14.66 -15.29
C PHE A 304 6.99 -16.02 -14.60
N LEU A 305 7.54 -16.14 -13.38
CA LEU A 305 7.47 -17.37 -12.58
C LEU A 305 6.03 -17.69 -12.16
N ASP A 306 5.20 -16.68 -11.87
CA ASP A 306 3.80 -16.89 -11.53
C ASP A 306 3.00 -17.44 -12.72
N LEU A 307 3.32 -17.04 -13.96
CA LEU A 307 2.73 -17.67 -15.16
C LEU A 307 3.05 -19.17 -15.25
N PHE A 308 4.22 -19.60 -14.78
CA PHE A 308 4.53 -21.03 -14.65
C PHE A 308 3.69 -21.69 -13.57
N MET A 309 3.49 -21.04 -12.42
CA MET A 309 2.62 -21.58 -11.36
C MET A 309 1.21 -21.83 -11.90
N GLN A 310 0.66 -20.85 -12.62
CA GLN A 310 -0.66 -20.94 -13.24
C GLN A 310 -0.73 -22.01 -14.34
N SER A 311 0.32 -22.17 -15.13
CA SER A 311 0.31 -23.15 -16.22
C SER A 311 0.54 -24.58 -15.73
N LEU A 312 1.44 -24.78 -14.75
CA LEU A 312 1.89 -26.09 -14.30
C LEU A 312 1.13 -26.63 -13.09
N PHE A 313 0.61 -25.79 -12.19
CA PHE A 313 0.05 -26.26 -10.93
C PHE A 313 -1.45 -25.97 -10.78
N LYS A 314 -2.05 -25.17 -11.68
CA LYS A 314 -3.48 -24.88 -11.61
C LYS A 314 -4.32 -26.11 -11.94
N PRO A 315 -5.29 -26.49 -11.10
CA PRO A 315 -6.24 -27.55 -11.41
C PRO A 315 -6.91 -27.30 -12.77
N GLY A 316 -6.93 -28.31 -13.64
CA GLY A 316 -7.51 -28.24 -14.98
C GLY A 316 -6.71 -27.50 -16.05
N ALA A 317 -5.51 -26.98 -15.73
CA ALA A 317 -4.62 -26.43 -16.75
C ALA A 317 -4.08 -27.55 -17.66
N LYS A 318 -4.37 -27.46 -18.95
CA LYS A 318 -3.88 -28.41 -19.96
C LYS A 318 -2.61 -27.91 -20.61
N ILE A 319 -1.49 -28.58 -20.32
CA ILE A 319 -0.21 -28.37 -21.02
C ILE A 319 -0.06 -29.40 -22.13
N ASN A 320 0.45 -28.96 -23.29
CA ASN A 320 0.86 -29.87 -24.35
C ASN A 320 2.05 -30.74 -23.89
N GLN A 321 1.85 -32.07 -23.89
CA GLN A 321 2.83 -33.05 -23.44
C GLN A 321 4.17 -32.93 -24.19
N ASP A 322 4.15 -32.57 -25.48
CA ASP A 322 5.37 -32.42 -26.29
C ASP A 322 6.29 -31.29 -25.80
N HIS A 323 5.71 -30.27 -25.16
CA HIS A 323 6.43 -29.10 -24.67
C HIS A 323 6.64 -29.12 -23.15
N LYS A 324 5.93 -29.98 -22.41
CA LYS A 324 5.95 -30.05 -20.94
C LYS A 324 7.36 -30.06 -20.34
N HIS A 325 8.26 -30.91 -20.85
CA HIS A 325 9.63 -31.00 -20.37
C HIS A 325 10.40 -29.66 -20.48
N LYS A 326 10.06 -28.82 -21.47
CA LYS A 326 10.67 -27.49 -21.67
C LYS A 326 10.22 -26.50 -20.61
N TYR A 327 8.93 -26.54 -20.23
CA TYR A 327 8.38 -25.68 -19.17
C TYR A 327 9.03 -26.01 -17.83
N ILE A 328 9.08 -27.30 -17.51
CA ILE A 328 9.71 -27.81 -16.29
C ILE A 328 11.19 -27.43 -16.25
N HIS A 329 11.91 -27.61 -17.35
CA HIS A 329 13.32 -27.25 -17.42
C HIS A 329 13.56 -25.75 -17.18
N ILE A 330 12.77 -24.86 -17.80
CA ILE A 330 12.94 -23.41 -17.60
C ILE A 330 12.64 -23.02 -16.15
N LEU A 331 11.56 -23.53 -15.56
CA LEU A 331 11.24 -23.25 -14.15
C LEU A 331 12.32 -23.78 -13.21
N ALA A 332 12.79 -25.02 -13.44
CA ALA A 332 13.88 -25.61 -12.66
C ALA A 332 15.18 -24.81 -12.83
N TYR A 333 15.49 -24.35 -14.05
CA TYR A 333 16.68 -23.54 -14.32
C TYR A 333 16.63 -22.22 -13.56
N ALA A 334 15.49 -21.52 -13.59
CA ALA A 334 15.31 -20.27 -12.86
C ALA A 334 15.52 -20.45 -11.35
N ALA A 335 15.04 -21.58 -10.78
CA ALA A 335 15.10 -21.86 -9.36
C ALA A 335 16.45 -22.39 -8.86
N SER A 336 17.18 -23.18 -9.66
CA SER A 336 18.33 -23.97 -9.18
C SER A 336 19.70 -23.51 -9.67
N VAL A 337 19.78 -22.82 -10.82
CA VAL A 337 21.07 -22.49 -11.42
C VAL A 337 21.73 -21.30 -10.71
N VAL A 338 23.00 -21.44 -10.37
CA VAL A 338 23.80 -20.40 -9.71
C VAL A 338 24.89 -19.90 -10.65
N GLU A 339 25.01 -18.58 -10.78
CA GLU A 339 26.03 -17.93 -11.58
C GLU A 339 27.00 -17.17 -10.68
N MET A 340 28.29 -17.22 -10.99
CA MET A 340 29.29 -16.36 -10.36
C MET A 340 29.71 -15.25 -11.32
N TRP A 341 29.51 -14.01 -10.90
CA TRP A 341 29.84 -12.81 -11.66
C TRP A 341 31.05 -12.10 -11.03
N LYS A 342 32.01 -11.68 -11.86
CA LYS A 342 33.12 -10.82 -11.46
C LYS A 342 33.30 -9.71 -12.49
N LYS A 343 33.23 -8.44 -12.06
CA LYS A 343 33.35 -7.26 -12.95
C LYS A 343 32.47 -7.38 -14.21
N ASN A 344 31.18 -7.69 -14.03
CA ASN A 344 30.19 -7.87 -15.10
C ASN A 344 30.51 -8.96 -16.14
N LYS A 345 31.36 -9.92 -15.78
CA LYS A 345 31.62 -11.13 -16.59
C LYS A 345 31.27 -12.38 -15.79
N ARG A 346 30.50 -13.27 -16.42
CA ARG A 346 30.16 -14.57 -15.85
C ARG A 346 31.37 -15.49 -15.88
N VAL A 347 31.77 -15.97 -14.70
CA VAL A 347 32.96 -16.81 -14.51
C VAL A 347 32.61 -18.30 -14.52
N SER A 348 31.47 -18.66 -13.92
CA SER A 348 31.03 -20.06 -13.85
C SER A 348 29.52 -20.15 -13.71
N ILE A 349 28.97 -21.31 -14.10
CA ILE A 349 27.57 -21.68 -13.95
C ILE A 349 27.52 -23.05 -13.27
N ASN A 350 26.79 -23.14 -12.16
CA ASN A 350 26.50 -24.41 -11.50
C ASN A 350 25.09 -24.88 -11.88
N LYS A 351 24.97 -26.14 -12.34
CA LYS A 351 23.71 -26.80 -12.73
C LYS A 351 23.46 -28.12 -11.99
N ASP A 352 24.15 -28.38 -10.88
CA ASP A 352 24.14 -29.68 -10.20
C ASP A 352 22.74 -30.08 -9.70
N GLU A 353 21.99 -29.14 -9.16
CA GLU A 353 20.64 -29.38 -8.62
C GLU A 353 19.53 -29.38 -9.69
N LEU A 354 19.84 -28.94 -10.92
CA LEU A 354 18.84 -28.74 -11.98
C LEU A 354 18.04 -30.01 -12.27
N LYS A 355 18.71 -31.16 -12.28
CA LYS A 355 18.09 -32.46 -12.59
C LYS A 355 17.15 -32.91 -11.48
N SER A 356 17.55 -32.76 -10.21
CA SER A 356 16.71 -33.09 -9.06
C SER A 356 15.50 -32.16 -8.96
N THR A 357 15.70 -30.85 -9.17
CA THR A 357 14.60 -29.87 -9.16
C THR A 357 13.62 -30.12 -10.29
N SER A 358 14.10 -30.41 -11.51
CA SER A 358 13.24 -30.76 -12.65
C SER A 358 12.39 -32.00 -12.36
N LYS A 359 13.00 -33.04 -11.78
CA LYS A 359 12.31 -34.27 -11.40
C LYS A 359 11.24 -34.00 -10.33
N ALA A 360 11.56 -33.22 -9.31
CA ALA A 360 10.61 -32.87 -8.26
C ALA A 360 9.39 -32.10 -8.80
N ILE A 361 9.62 -31.10 -9.66
CA ILE A 361 8.54 -30.35 -10.33
C ILE A 361 7.69 -31.29 -11.18
N GLU A 362 8.33 -32.18 -11.96
CA GLU A 362 7.61 -33.14 -12.81
C GLU A 362 6.74 -34.10 -11.99
N THR A 363 7.30 -34.66 -10.91
CA THR A 363 6.57 -35.54 -10.00
C THR A 363 5.36 -34.85 -9.42
N VAL A 364 5.50 -33.63 -8.88
CA VAL A 364 4.38 -32.91 -8.27
C VAL A 364 3.36 -32.45 -9.31
N HIS A 365 3.77 -31.98 -10.49
CA HIS A 365 2.85 -31.66 -11.57
C HIS A 365 1.97 -32.86 -11.95
N ASN A 366 2.56 -34.07 -12.03
CA ASN A 366 1.79 -35.29 -12.31
C ASN A 366 0.80 -35.63 -11.18
N LEU A 367 1.09 -35.26 -9.94
CA LEU A 367 0.17 -35.46 -8.82
C LEU A 367 -0.97 -34.42 -8.84
N CYS A 368 -0.65 -33.15 -9.08
CA CYS A 368 -1.61 -32.04 -9.04
C CYS A 368 -2.55 -31.98 -10.27
N CYS A 369 -2.08 -32.35 -11.47
CA CYS A 369 -2.84 -32.20 -12.72
C CYS A 369 -3.57 -33.46 -13.19
N ASN A 370 -3.42 -34.60 -12.51
CA ASN A 370 -4.17 -35.80 -12.84
C ASN A 370 -5.57 -35.77 -12.19
N GLU A 371 -6.52 -35.12 -12.87
CA GLU A 371 -7.93 -34.92 -12.44
C GLU A 371 -8.69 -36.23 -12.10
N ASN A 372 -8.20 -37.38 -12.56
CA ASN A 372 -8.84 -38.69 -12.35
C ASN A 372 -8.46 -39.38 -11.03
N LYS A 373 -7.61 -38.77 -10.20
CA LYS A 373 -7.10 -39.37 -8.97
C LYS A 373 -7.77 -38.71 -7.77
N GLY A 374 -8.68 -39.44 -7.11
CA GLY A 374 -9.34 -38.95 -5.89
C GLY A 374 -8.35 -38.76 -4.73
N ALA A 375 -8.80 -38.10 -3.65
CA ALA A 375 -7.99 -37.78 -2.46
C ALA A 375 -7.21 -38.98 -1.86
N SER A 376 -7.69 -40.22 -2.07
CA SER A 376 -7.03 -41.45 -1.65
C SER A 376 -5.63 -41.67 -2.26
N GLU A 377 -5.45 -41.30 -3.54
CA GLU A 377 -4.13 -41.43 -4.19
C GLU A 377 -3.15 -40.34 -3.75
N LEU A 378 -3.64 -39.15 -3.38
CA LEU A 378 -2.82 -38.09 -2.80
C LEU A 378 -2.24 -38.53 -1.45
N VAL A 379 -3.03 -39.23 -0.64
CA VAL A 379 -2.59 -39.78 0.66
C VAL A 379 -1.54 -40.88 0.45
N ALA A 380 -1.71 -41.73 -0.56
CA ALA A 380 -0.74 -42.80 -0.87
C ALA A 380 0.64 -42.25 -1.27
N GLU A 381 0.68 -41.13 -1.99
CA GLU A 381 1.92 -40.49 -2.47
C GLU A 381 2.42 -39.34 -1.57
N LEU A 382 1.83 -39.17 -0.38
CA LEU A 382 2.12 -38.07 0.55
C LEU A 382 3.60 -38.04 0.97
N SER A 383 4.22 -39.21 1.20
CA SER A 383 5.65 -39.30 1.51
C SER A 383 6.52 -38.77 0.36
N THR A 384 6.17 -39.08 -0.88
CA THR A 384 6.87 -38.57 -2.07
C THR A 384 6.70 -37.06 -2.18
N LEU A 385 5.48 -36.57 -1.88
CA LEU A 385 5.16 -35.15 -1.92
C LEU A 385 5.95 -34.35 -0.87
N TYR A 386 6.07 -34.84 0.37
CA TYR A 386 6.89 -34.21 1.41
C TYR A 386 8.37 -34.13 1.03
N GLN A 387 8.92 -35.16 0.38
CA GLN A 387 10.30 -35.08 -0.14
C GLN A 387 10.45 -34.02 -1.22
N CYS A 388 9.44 -33.84 -2.09
CA CYS A 388 9.46 -32.84 -3.15
C CYS A 388 9.25 -31.41 -2.61
N ILE A 389 8.43 -31.22 -1.57
CA ILE A 389 8.15 -29.92 -0.95
C ILE A 389 9.42 -29.28 -0.39
N ARG A 390 10.47 -30.04 -0.06
CA ARG A 390 11.77 -29.49 0.36
C ARG A 390 12.41 -28.54 -0.67
N PHE A 391 12.03 -28.61 -1.94
CA PHE A 391 12.44 -27.64 -2.95
C PHE A 391 11.52 -26.39 -2.91
N PRO A 392 12.05 -25.17 -2.71
CA PRO A 392 11.22 -23.96 -2.54
C PRO A 392 10.25 -23.69 -3.70
N VAL A 393 10.70 -23.91 -4.94
CA VAL A 393 9.86 -23.73 -6.14
C VAL A 393 8.70 -24.72 -6.19
N VAL A 394 8.90 -25.93 -5.65
CA VAL A 394 7.87 -26.95 -5.55
C VAL A 394 6.90 -26.60 -4.43
N ALA A 395 7.39 -26.19 -3.25
CA ALA A 395 6.55 -25.70 -2.16
C ALA A 395 5.65 -24.55 -2.60
N MET A 396 6.18 -23.59 -3.36
CA MET A 396 5.40 -22.49 -3.93
C MET A 396 4.33 -22.98 -4.92
N GLY A 397 4.66 -23.94 -5.78
CA GLY A 397 3.71 -24.57 -6.69
C GLY A 397 2.59 -25.32 -5.95
N VAL A 398 2.94 -26.08 -4.91
CA VAL A 398 1.97 -26.79 -4.05
C VAL A 398 1.10 -25.80 -3.28
N LEU A 399 1.67 -24.72 -2.74
CA LEU A 399 0.93 -23.67 -2.04
C LEU A 399 -0.15 -23.05 -2.95
N LYS A 400 0.22 -22.70 -4.20
CA LYS A 400 -0.73 -22.16 -5.19
C LYS A 400 -1.79 -23.18 -5.60
N TRP A 401 -1.39 -24.45 -5.78
CA TRP A 401 -2.33 -25.53 -6.06
C TRP A 401 -3.34 -25.70 -4.91
N VAL A 402 -2.87 -25.75 -3.66
CA VAL A 402 -3.73 -25.80 -2.47
C VAL A 402 -4.65 -24.58 -2.40
N ASP A 403 -4.16 -23.37 -2.63
CA ASP A 403 -5.00 -22.15 -2.70
C ASP A 403 -6.12 -22.30 -3.72
N TRP A 404 -5.82 -22.70 -4.96
CA TRP A 404 -6.85 -22.87 -6.01
C TRP A 404 -7.83 -24.00 -5.71
N THR A 405 -7.38 -25.10 -5.12
CA THR A 405 -8.24 -26.25 -4.81
C THR A 405 -9.14 -25.98 -3.61
N VAL A 406 -8.59 -25.46 -2.51
CA VAL A 406 -9.33 -25.25 -1.25
C VAL A 406 -10.22 -24.01 -1.32
N SER A 407 -9.85 -23.00 -2.13
CA SER A 407 -10.70 -21.82 -2.36
C SER A 407 -11.90 -22.09 -3.28
N GLU A 408 -12.06 -23.30 -3.81
CA GLU A 408 -13.24 -23.65 -4.59
C GLU A 408 -14.48 -23.70 -3.68
N PRO A 409 -15.59 -22.99 -3.98
CA PRO A 409 -16.71 -22.80 -3.04
C PRO A 409 -17.35 -24.09 -2.50
N ARG A 410 -17.27 -25.19 -3.26
CA ARG A 410 -17.89 -26.48 -2.90
C ARG A 410 -16.89 -27.50 -2.34
N TYR A 411 -15.63 -27.12 -2.18
CA TYR A 411 -14.55 -28.02 -1.76
C TYR A 411 -14.87 -28.69 -0.42
N PHE A 412 -15.15 -27.91 0.61
CA PHE A 412 -15.39 -28.42 1.96
C PHE A 412 -16.68 -29.23 2.09
N GLN A 413 -17.63 -29.12 1.15
CA GLN A 413 -18.82 -29.98 1.14
C GLN A 413 -18.52 -31.41 0.73
N LEU A 414 -17.55 -31.56 -0.16
CA LEU A 414 -17.20 -32.84 -0.76
C LEU A 414 -16.17 -33.61 0.08
N GLN A 415 -15.59 -32.94 1.08
CA GLN A 415 -14.67 -33.58 2.01
C GLN A 415 -15.43 -34.19 3.19
N THR A 416 -15.19 -35.48 3.39
CA THR A 416 -15.75 -36.27 4.49
C THR A 416 -14.84 -36.30 5.73
N ASP A 417 -13.66 -35.67 5.66
CA ASP A 417 -12.63 -35.76 6.69
C ASP A 417 -12.46 -34.42 7.41
N HIS A 418 -12.26 -34.48 8.73
CA HIS A 418 -12.23 -33.30 9.60
C HIS A 418 -10.98 -32.44 9.38
N THR A 419 -9.89 -33.02 8.87
CA THR A 419 -8.69 -32.26 8.47
C THR A 419 -8.34 -32.55 7.01
N PRO A 420 -8.60 -31.60 6.09
CA PRO A 420 -8.19 -31.73 4.70
C PRO A 420 -6.68 -31.99 4.59
N VAL A 421 -6.30 -33.04 3.85
CA VAL A 421 -4.88 -33.33 3.53
C VAL A 421 -4.16 -32.09 2.97
N HIS A 422 -4.88 -31.25 2.24
CA HIS A 422 -4.36 -30.01 1.66
C HIS A 422 -3.90 -29.01 2.73
N LEU A 423 -4.59 -28.93 3.87
CA LEU A 423 -4.17 -28.08 4.99
C LEU A 423 -2.93 -28.64 5.69
N ALA A 424 -2.79 -29.96 5.79
CA ALA A 424 -1.57 -30.59 6.33
C ALA A 424 -0.34 -30.32 5.44
N LEU A 425 -0.51 -30.10 4.13
CA LEU A 425 0.58 -29.67 3.26
C LEU A 425 1.07 -28.26 3.59
N LEU A 426 0.20 -27.38 4.10
CA LEU A 426 0.59 -26.04 4.55
C LEU A 426 1.52 -26.12 5.75
N ASP A 427 1.33 -27.09 6.64
CA ASP A 427 2.21 -27.32 7.79
C ASP A 427 3.62 -27.75 7.35
N GLU A 428 3.71 -28.64 6.36
CA GLU A 428 5.00 -29.07 5.81
C GLU A 428 5.72 -27.91 5.09
N ILE A 429 4.97 -27.11 4.31
CA ILE A 429 5.50 -25.91 3.65
C ILE A 429 6.04 -24.92 4.68
N SER A 430 5.27 -24.67 5.74
CA SER A 430 5.66 -23.77 6.83
C SER A 430 6.86 -24.29 7.61
N THR A 431 7.00 -25.61 7.72
CA THR A 431 8.16 -26.24 8.37
C THR A 431 9.43 -26.11 7.54
N CYS A 432 9.33 -26.29 6.22
CA CYS A 432 10.49 -26.26 5.33
C CYS A 432 10.93 -24.85 4.92
N HIS A 433 10.01 -23.89 4.80
CA HIS A 433 10.26 -22.63 4.08
C HIS A 433 9.73 -21.39 4.79
N GLN A 434 10.64 -20.64 5.43
CA GLN A 434 10.31 -19.40 6.14
C GLN A 434 9.81 -18.27 5.21
N LEU A 435 10.35 -18.18 3.99
CA LEU A 435 9.96 -17.13 3.04
C LEU A 435 8.56 -17.29 2.45
N LEU A 436 7.91 -18.43 2.71
CA LEU A 436 6.52 -18.70 2.29
C LEU A 436 5.51 -18.46 3.42
N HIS A 437 5.96 -18.18 4.64
CA HIS A 437 5.10 -17.91 5.79
C HIS A 437 4.07 -16.80 5.54
N PRO A 438 4.41 -15.65 4.92
CA PRO A 438 3.43 -14.60 4.63
C PRO A 438 2.29 -15.10 3.72
N GLN A 439 2.62 -15.85 2.67
CA GLN A 439 1.63 -16.38 1.72
C GLN A 439 0.79 -17.51 2.34
N VAL A 440 1.36 -18.31 3.23
CA VAL A 440 0.60 -19.31 4.01
C VAL A 440 -0.39 -18.59 4.94
N LEU A 441 0.05 -17.58 5.70
CA LEU A 441 -0.84 -16.81 6.56
C LEU A 441 -1.94 -16.14 5.75
N GLN A 442 -1.62 -15.52 4.61
CA GLN A 442 -2.61 -14.89 3.73
C GLN A 442 -3.69 -15.88 3.28
N LEU A 443 -3.30 -17.11 2.93
CA LEU A 443 -4.27 -18.16 2.57
C LEU A 443 -5.12 -18.59 3.78
N LEU A 444 -4.51 -18.81 4.95
CA LEU A 444 -5.24 -19.20 6.16
C LEU A 444 -6.24 -18.12 6.58
N VAL A 445 -5.83 -16.83 6.55
CA VAL A 445 -6.70 -15.67 6.81
C VAL A 445 -7.83 -15.60 5.80
N LYS A 446 -7.54 -15.74 4.50
CA LYS A 446 -8.57 -15.75 3.45
C LYS A 446 -9.62 -16.85 3.70
N LEU A 447 -9.20 -18.07 4.04
CA LEU A 447 -10.11 -19.18 4.35
C LEU A 447 -10.87 -18.94 5.67
N PHE A 448 -10.22 -18.32 6.66
CA PHE A 448 -10.81 -17.97 7.94
C PHE A 448 -11.80 -16.81 7.85
N GLU A 449 -11.67 -15.89 6.90
CA GLU A 449 -12.64 -14.81 6.66
C GLU A 449 -13.74 -15.21 5.67
N THR A 450 -13.54 -16.31 4.93
CA THR A 450 -14.55 -16.81 3.98
C THR A 450 -15.73 -17.45 4.73
N GLU A 451 -16.94 -17.00 4.39
CA GLU A 451 -18.19 -17.56 4.88
C GLU A 451 -18.58 -18.81 4.08
N HIS A 452 -18.75 -19.93 4.77
CA HIS A 452 -19.08 -21.21 4.16
C HIS A 452 -20.56 -21.53 4.36
N SER A 453 -21.45 -20.71 3.79
CA SER A 453 -22.91 -20.74 4.03
C SER A 453 -23.61 -22.08 3.76
N GLN A 454 -22.91 -23.01 3.11
CA GLN A 454 -23.43 -24.31 2.72
C GLN A 454 -23.00 -25.44 3.68
N LEU A 455 -22.13 -25.16 4.66
CA LEU A 455 -21.78 -26.07 5.76
C LEU A 455 -22.67 -25.82 6.97
N ASP A 456 -22.88 -26.82 7.81
CA ASP A 456 -23.58 -26.63 9.08
C ASP A 456 -22.75 -25.76 10.04
N VAL A 457 -23.40 -25.06 10.98
CA VAL A 457 -22.74 -24.14 11.93
C VAL A 457 -21.66 -24.86 12.74
N MET A 458 -21.91 -26.11 13.14
CA MET A 458 -20.93 -26.91 13.87
C MET A 458 -19.71 -27.26 12.99
N GLU A 459 -19.94 -27.62 11.73
CA GLU A 459 -18.87 -27.92 10.77
C GLU A 459 -18.03 -26.68 10.44
N GLN A 460 -18.68 -25.52 10.32
CA GLN A 460 -17.98 -24.25 10.15
C GLN A 460 -17.08 -23.96 11.36
N LEU A 461 -17.57 -24.15 12.58
CA LEU A 461 -16.78 -23.92 13.80
C LEU A 461 -15.55 -24.83 13.86
N GLU A 462 -15.71 -26.12 13.57
CA GLU A 462 -14.59 -27.09 13.54
C GLU A 462 -13.59 -26.78 12.42
N LEU A 463 -14.05 -26.33 11.26
CA LEU A 463 -13.17 -25.85 10.19
C LEU A 463 -12.34 -24.64 10.64
N LYS A 464 -12.96 -23.66 11.31
CA LYS A 464 -12.25 -22.47 11.82
C LYS A 464 -11.21 -22.87 12.89
N LYS A 465 -11.52 -23.80 13.79
CA LYS A 465 -10.54 -24.36 14.74
C LYS A 465 -9.37 -25.03 14.02
N THR A 466 -9.67 -25.85 13.00
CA THR A 466 -8.65 -26.51 12.18
C THR A 466 -7.72 -25.50 11.51
N LEU A 467 -8.26 -24.36 11.04
CA LEU A 467 -7.44 -23.26 10.47
C LEU A 467 -6.59 -22.58 11.54
N LEU A 468 -7.14 -22.36 12.74
CA LEU A 468 -6.39 -21.82 13.88
C LEU A 468 -5.24 -22.75 14.29
N ASP A 469 -5.42 -24.06 14.27
CA ASP A 469 -4.32 -25.01 14.53
C ASP A 469 -3.16 -24.83 13.54
N ARG A 470 -3.47 -24.57 12.26
CA ARG A 470 -2.44 -24.28 11.24
C ARG A 470 -1.76 -22.93 11.52
N MET A 471 -2.50 -21.93 12.03
CA MET A 471 -1.91 -20.66 12.47
C MET A 471 -1.01 -20.84 13.70
N VAL A 472 -1.39 -21.69 14.66
CA VAL A 472 -0.55 -22.06 15.82
C VAL A 472 0.69 -22.81 15.36
N HIS A 473 0.57 -23.71 14.39
CA HIS A 473 1.75 -24.36 13.80
C HIS A 473 2.67 -23.35 13.11
N LEU A 474 2.14 -22.40 12.35
CA LEU A 474 2.92 -21.33 11.72
C LEU A 474 3.64 -20.45 12.77
N LEU A 475 2.95 -20.13 13.87
CA LEU A 475 3.51 -19.47 15.04
C LEU A 475 4.67 -20.29 15.64
N SER A 476 4.51 -21.60 15.80
CA SER A 476 5.56 -22.50 16.30
C SER A 476 6.82 -22.56 15.42
N ARG A 477 6.70 -22.17 14.14
CA ARG A 477 7.81 -22.09 13.18
C ARG A 477 8.48 -20.71 13.12
N GLY A 478 8.11 -19.79 14.01
CA GLY A 478 8.76 -18.50 14.19
C GLY A 478 8.05 -17.30 13.55
N TYR A 479 6.95 -17.50 12.82
CA TYR A 479 6.17 -16.41 12.22
C TYR A 479 5.07 -15.93 13.18
N VAL A 480 5.50 -15.43 14.35
CA VAL A 480 4.63 -15.18 15.50
C VAL A 480 3.87 -13.86 15.39
N LEU A 481 4.57 -12.74 15.21
CA LEU A 481 3.98 -11.40 15.35
C LEU A 481 2.83 -11.14 14.37
N PRO A 482 2.93 -11.49 13.06
CA PRO A 482 1.83 -11.27 12.13
C PRO A 482 0.59 -12.12 12.44
N VAL A 483 0.78 -13.35 12.95
CA VAL A 483 -0.33 -14.23 13.37
C VAL A 483 -1.05 -13.63 14.58
N VAL A 484 -0.31 -13.23 15.61
CA VAL A 484 -0.91 -12.62 16.82
C VAL A 484 -1.57 -11.28 16.50
N SER A 485 -0.95 -10.46 15.65
CA SER A 485 -1.51 -9.19 15.18
C SER A 485 -2.84 -9.38 14.45
N TYR A 486 -2.95 -10.43 13.62
CA TYR A 486 -4.21 -10.81 12.98
C TYR A 486 -5.31 -11.17 14.00
N ILE A 487 -5.00 -12.04 14.97
CA ILE A 487 -5.97 -12.45 16.00
C ILE A 487 -6.42 -11.27 16.86
N ARG A 488 -5.49 -10.37 17.22
CA ARG A 488 -5.81 -9.12 17.90
C ARG A 488 -6.76 -8.24 17.09
N ARG A 489 -6.52 -8.11 15.78
CA ARG A 489 -7.39 -7.35 14.88
C ARG A 489 -8.82 -7.92 14.82
N CYS A 490 -8.96 -9.24 14.80
CA CYS A 490 -10.27 -9.92 14.87
C CYS A 490 -10.99 -9.60 16.20
N LEU A 491 -10.27 -9.56 17.31
CA LEU A 491 -10.82 -9.18 18.61
C LEU A 491 -11.29 -7.72 18.63
N GLU A 492 -10.47 -6.80 18.13
CA GLU A 492 -10.77 -5.36 18.11
C GLU A 492 -11.95 -5.02 17.17
N LYS A 493 -12.08 -5.72 16.05
CA LYS A 493 -13.19 -5.55 15.10
C LYS A 493 -14.51 -6.20 15.54
N LEU A 494 -14.47 -7.12 16.51
CA LEU A 494 -15.63 -7.90 16.99
C LEU A 494 -16.34 -8.68 15.85
N ASP A 495 -15.59 -9.09 14.83
CA ASP A 495 -16.11 -9.81 13.65
C ASP A 495 -16.00 -11.34 13.77
N THR A 496 -15.33 -11.83 14.81
CA THR A 496 -15.04 -13.25 15.04
C THR A 496 -15.60 -13.71 16.38
N ASP A 497 -16.10 -14.96 16.45
CA ASP A 497 -16.58 -15.56 17.71
C ASP A 497 -15.45 -15.62 18.76
N ILE A 498 -15.73 -15.10 19.95
CA ILE A 498 -14.84 -15.11 21.12
C ILE A 498 -14.39 -16.54 21.46
N SER A 499 -15.23 -17.55 21.20
CA SER A 499 -14.90 -18.96 21.43
C SER A 499 -13.69 -19.44 20.61
N LEU A 500 -13.53 -18.93 19.38
CA LEU A 500 -12.41 -19.24 18.49
C LEU A 500 -11.12 -18.54 18.93
N ILE A 501 -11.22 -17.29 19.34
CA ILE A 501 -10.07 -16.54 19.88
C ILE A 501 -9.57 -17.20 21.16
N ARG A 502 -10.49 -17.64 22.02
CA ARG A 502 -10.18 -18.42 23.22
C ARG A 502 -9.46 -19.73 22.89
N TYR A 503 -9.96 -20.48 21.92
CA TYR A 503 -9.32 -21.71 21.46
C TYR A 503 -7.88 -21.46 21.02
N PHE A 504 -7.65 -20.45 20.17
CA PHE A 504 -6.30 -20.07 19.74
C PHE A 504 -5.39 -19.74 20.94
N VAL A 505 -5.88 -18.95 21.89
CA VAL A 505 -5.10 -18.58 23.08
C VAL A 505 -4.73 -19.80 23.92
N THR A 506 -5.65 -20.75 24.13
CA THR A 506 -5.39 -22.00 24.85
C THR A 506 -4.27 -22.78 24.16
N GLU A 507 -4.39 -23.04 22.86
CA GLU A 507 -3.39 -23.80 22.10
C GLU A 507 -2.02 -23.13 22.09
N VAL A 508 -1.97 -21.79 22.01
CA VAL A 508 -0.70 -21.04 22.08
C VAL A 508 -0.07 -21.16 23.47
N LEU A 509 -0.84 -20.98 24.54
CA LEU A 509 -0.34 -21.07 25.91
C LEU A 509 0.19 -22.47 26.25
N ASP A 510 -0.37 -23.51 25.66
CA ASP A 510 0.08 -24.90 25.86
C ASP A 510 1.42 -25.21 25.19
N VAL A 511 1.85 -24.41 24.20
CA VAL A 511 3.09 -24.67 23.44
C VAL A 511 4.22 -23.66 23.68
N ILE A 512 3.95 -22.53 24.35
CA ILE A 512 4.96 -21.50 24.64
C ILE A 512 5.51 -21.62 26.06
N ALA A 513 6.73 -21.13 26.27
CA ALA A 513 7.34 -21.02 27.58
C ALA A 513 8.29 -19.81 27.65
N PRO A 514 8.60 -19.29 28.85
CA PRO A 514 9.59 -18.23 29.01
C PRO A 514 11.01 -18.61 28.53
N PRO A 515 11.87 -17.64 28.17
CA PRO A 515 11.66 -16.19 28.22
C PRO A 515 10.85 -15.64 27.03
N TYR A 516 9.97 -14.67 27.31
CA TYR A 516 9.19 -13.98 26.28
C TYR A 516 9.90 -12.71 25.79
N THR A 517 9.71 -12.34 24.52
CA THR A 517 10.17 -11.07 23.96
C THR A 517 9.16 -9.95 24.24
N SER A 518 9.63 -8.69 24.32
CA SER A 518 8.79 -7.51 24.54
C SER A 518 7.67 -7.39 23.52
N ASP A 519 8.00 -7.59 22.24
CA ASP A 519 7.08 -7.37 21.13
C ASP A 519 5.94 -8.40 21.16
N PHE A 520 6.26 -9.65 21.51
CA PHE A 520 5.24 -10.69 21.70
C PHE A 520 4.33 -10.34 22.88
N VAL A 521 4.89 -9.94 24.03
CA VAL A 521 4.10 -9.55 25.21
C VAL A 521 3.20 -8.35 24.91
N GLN A 522 3.70 -7.33 24.22
CA GLN A 522 2.94 -6.13 23.86
C GLN A 522 1.73 -6.44 22.95
N LEU A 523 1.85 -7.46 22.08
CA LEU A 523 0.76 -7.88 21.20
C LEU A 523 -0.20 -8.87 21.86
N PHE A 524 0.32 -9.82 22.66
CA PHE A 524 -0.47 -10.93 23.20
C PHE A 524 -1.15 -10.60 24.53
N LEU A 525 -0.53 -9.77 25.37
CA LEU A 525 -1.10 -9.40 26.68
C LEU A 525 -2.47 -8.71 26.57
N PRO A 526 -2.72 -7.74 25.67
CA PRO A 526 -4.05 -7.12 25.56
C PRO A 526 -5.17 -8.08 25.19
N ILE A 527 -4.86 -9.18 24.48
CA ILE A 527 -5.83 -10.24 24.17
C ILE A 527 -6.22 -10.98 25.46
N LEU A 528 -5.24 -11.27 26.32
CA LEU A 528 -5.43 -11.98 27.59
C LEU A 528 -6.05 -11.13 28.70
N GLU A 529 -5.91 -9.81 28.65
CA GLU A 529 -6.56 -8.90 29.63
C GLU A 529 -8.08 -8.81 29.41
N ASN A 530 -8.59 -9.27 28.27
CA ASN A 530 -10.03 -9.33 28.03
C ASN A 530 -10.68 -10.47 28.83
N GLU A 531 -11.53 -10.11 29.81
CA GLU A 531 -12.18 -11.06 30.71
C GLU A 531 -13.06 -12.11 30.01
N SER A 532 -13.62 -11.79 28.83
CA SER A 532 -14.43 -12.74 28.05
C SER A 532 -13.63 -13.92 27.48
N ILE A 533 -12.31 -13.73 27.35
CA ILE A 533 -11.35 -14.74 26.89
C ILE A 533 -10.75 -15.43 28.12
N ALA A 534 -10.06 -14.68 28.98
CA ALA A 534 -9.32 -15.24 30.11
C ALA A 534 -10.21 -15.87 31.18
N GLY A 535 -11.43 -15.35 31.42
CA GLY A 535 -12.30 -15.80 32.53
C GLY A 535 -12.78 -17.24 32.43
N THR A 536 -12.69 -17.86 31.25
CA THR A 536 -13.16 -19.23 30.97
C THR A 536 -12.04 -20.21 30.66
N ILE A 537 -10.80 -19.73 30.45
CA ILE A 537 -9.60 -20.56 30.28
C ILE A 537 -9.06 -21.02 31.64
N LYS A 538 -9.33 -20.26 32.70
CA LYS A 538 -8.94 -20.60 34.08
C LYS A 538 -9.47 -21.98 34.46
N THR A 539 -8.60 -22.97 34.51
CA THR A 539 -8.88 -24.30 35.05
C THR A 539 -8.83 -24.23 36.57
N GLU A 540 -9.78 -24.87 37.25
CA GLU A 540 -9.74 -25.05 38.71
C GLU A 540 -8.60 -26.03 39.09
N GLY A 541 -7.35 -25.55 39.14
CA GLY A 541 -6.15 -26.36 39.42
C GLY A 541 -4.89 -25.52 39.75
N GLU A 542 -3.78 -26.18 40.11
CA GLU A 542 -2.53 -25.52 40.59
C GLU A 542 -1.69 -24.81 39.49
N HIS A 543 -1.98 -25.04 38.20
CA HIS A 543 -1.28 -24.43 37.07
C HIS A 543 -2.27 -23.80 36.08
N ASP A 544 -2.60 -22.53 36.31
CA ASP A 544 -3.37 -21.72 35.35
C ASP A 544 -2.40 -21.00 34.40
N PRO A 545 -2.27 -21.43 33.13
CA PRO A 545 -1.28 -20.89 32.21
C PRO A 545 -1.48 -19.40 31.90
N VAL A 546 -2.73 -18.90 31.98
CA VAL A 546 -3.03 -17.47 31.80
C VAL A 546 -2.46 -16.67 32.97
N THR A 547 -2.68 -17.13 34.21
CA THR A 547 -2.18 -16.48 35.41
C THR A 547 -0.65 -16.52 35.47
N GLU A 548 -0.03 -17.64 35.07
CA GLU A 548 1.43 -17.77 34.97
C GLU A 548 2.03 -16.78 33.95
N PHE A 549 1.40 -16.67 32.77
CA PHE A 549 1.81 -15.70 31.75
C PHE A 549 1.72 -14.25 32.27
N ILE A 550 0.57 -13.86 32.85
CA ILE A 550 0.37 -12.50 33.38
C ILE A 550 1.35 -12.21 34.54
N ALA A 551 1.60 -13.18 35.43
CA ALA A 551 2.56 -13.05 36.51
C ALA A 551 3.99 -12.84 35.98
N HIS A 552 4.38 -13.58 34.94
CA HIS A 552 5.65 -13.40 34.26
C HIS A 552 5.77 -12.00 33.63
N CYS A 553 4.72 -11.55 32.93
CA CYS A 553 4.69 -10.23 32.30
C CYS A 553 4.86 -9.10 33.32
N LYS A 554 4.14 -9.16 34.45
CA LYS A 554 4.25 -8.18 35.54
C LYS A 554 5.61 -8.18 36.24
N SER A 555 6.29 -9.32 36.28
CA SER A 555 7.58 -9.47 36.96
C SER A 555 8.75 -8.98 36.10
N ASN A 556 8.66 -9.11 34.78
CA ASN A 556 9.79 -8.92 33.86
C ASN A 556 9.64 -7.73 32.91
N PHE A 557 8.45 -7.15 32.77
CA PHE A 557 8.22 -6.00 31.89
C PHE A 557 7.65 -4.82 32.69
N ILE A 558 8.25 -3.64 32.50
CA ILE A 558 7.67 -2.38 32.96
C ILE A 558 6.58 -2.03 31.94
N MET A 559 5.30 -2.17 32.33
CA MET A 559 4.19 -1.73 31.49
C MET A 559 4.30 -0.21 31.29
N MET A 560 4.81 0.22 30.14
CA MET A 560 4.63 1.59 29.67
C MET A 560 3.25 1.63 29.02
N ASN A 561 2.32 2.33 29.68
CA ASN A 561 1.00 2.65 29.14
C ASN A 561 1.10 3.51 27.86
#